data_AF-A0A949JIR4-F1
#
_entry.id   AF-A0A949JIR4-F1
#
_cell.length_a   1.000
_cell.length_b   1.000
_cell.length_c   1.000
_cell.angle_alpha   90.00
_cell.angle_beta   90.00
_cell.angle_gamma   90.00
#
_symmetry.space_group_name_H-M   'P 1'
#
loop_
_entity.id
_entity.type
_entity.pdbx_description
1 polymer ?
#
loop_
_entity_poly.entity_id
_entity_poly.type
_entity_poly.pdbx_seq_one_letter_code
_entity_poly.pdbx_strand_id
1 'polypeptide(L)'
;MDLYGLRACRHGERRRKAGTSSTPQVEPPLAAHEFTFASPATRLSASLARRAAVARLDDWDVPPGSPLSDTVALLVAELAADAARQGRAAGRNFELRLLLHTHPRPVAEPTTVASSRR
;
A
#
# COMPACT_ATOMS: atom_id res chain seq x y z
N MET A 1 -10.62 -1.66 -14.47
CA MET A 1 -10.21 -0.85 -13.31
C MET A 1 -9.43 -1.77 -12.39
N ASP A 2 -8.13 -1.81 -12.58
CA ASP A 2 -7.23 -2.60 -11.74
C ASP A 2 -7.25 -2.02 -10.32
N LEU A 3 -7.62 -2.86 -9.35
CA LEU A 3 -7.72 -2.49 -7.94
C LEU A 3 -6.32 -2.43 -7.36
N TYR A 4 -5.71 -1.25 -7.41
CA TYR A 4 -4.46 -0.93 -6.72
C TYR A 4 -4.70 -0.89 -5.20
N GLY A 5 -4.33 -1.96 -4.50
CA GLY A 5 -4.32 -1.97 -3.04
C GLY A 5 -3.06 -1.30 -2.53
N LEU A 6 -3.18 -0.19 -1.80
CA LEU A 6 -2.07 0.40 -1.05
C LEU A 6 -2.14 -0.01 0.42
N ARG A 7 -1.01 -0.48 0.95
CA ARG A 7 -0.84 -0.77 2.38
C ARG A 7 0.23 0.13 2.97
N ALA A 8 -0.16 1.00 3.90
CA ALA A 8 0.77 1.76 4.73
C ALA A 8 1.14 0.94 5.97
N CYS A 9 2.38 0.44 6.02
CA CYS A 9 2.87 -0.32 7.18
C CYS A 9 3.49 0.63 8.20
N ARG A 10 2.89 0.73 9.40
CA ARG A 10 3.52 1.36 10.57
C ARG A 10 4.63 0.43 11.08
N HIS A 11 5.85 0.91 11.23
CA HIS A 11 6.94 0.09 11.77
C HIS A 11 6.61 -0.29 13.24
N GLY A 12 6.36 -1.59 13.46
CA GLY A 12 6.08 -2.16 14.79
C GLY A 12 5.66 -3.63 14.82
N GLU A 13 5.10 -4.18 13.74
CA GLU A 13 4.65 -5.59 13.75
C GLU A 13 5.81 -6.53 13.39
N ARG A 14 6.46 -7.10 14.41
CA ARG A 14 7.40 -8.21 14.21
C ARG A 14 6.67 -9.37 13.55
N ARG A 15 7.15 -9.77 12.37
CA ARG A 15 6.74 -10.95 11.60
C ARG A 15 6.74 -12.19 12.52
N ARG A 16 5.59 -12.57 13.09
CA ARG A 16 5.46 -13.88 13.72
C ARG A 16 5.37 -14.91 12.60
N LYS A 17 6.38 -15.78 12.49
CA LYS A 17 6.24 -17.04 11.74
C LYS A 17 5.23 -17.90 12.52
N ALA A 18 4.02 -18.04 11.99
CA ALA A 18 3.06 -19.05 12.43
C ALA A 18 2.96 -20.13 11.35
N GLY A 19 2.85 -21.36 11.82
CA GLY A 19 3.14 -22.59 11.09
C GLY A 19 2.18 -22.95 9.97
N THR A 20 2.60 -24.00 9.28
CA THR A 20 2.00 -24.63 8.11
C THR A 20 0.55 -25.08 8.38
N SER A 21 -0.42 -24.40 7.78
CA SER A 21 -1.71 -24.98 7.44
C SER A 21 -2.05 -24.61 5.99
N SER A 22 -2.31 -25.66 5.21
CA SER A 22 -2.61 -25.61 3.78
C SER A 22 -4.00 -25.02 3.55
N THR A 23 -4.10 -23.70 3.45
CA THR A 23 -5.20 -22.97 2.80
C THR A 23 -4.93 -22.88 1.29
N PRO A 24 -5.97 -22.81 0.42
CA PRO A 24 -5.76 -22.63 -1.01
C PRO A 24 -4.93 -21.37 -1.20
N GLN A 25 -3.75 -21.54 -1.78
CA GLN A 25 -2.76 -20.47 -1.90
C GLN A 25 -3.31 -19.45 -2.89
N VAL A 26 -4.01 -18.43 -2.41
CA VAL A 26 -4.10 -17.15 -3.13
C VAL A 26 -2.68 -16.63 -3.12
N GLU A 27 -2.00 -16.74 -4.27
CA GLU A 27 -0.66 -16.18 -4.42
C GLU A 27 -0.71 -14.72 -3.93
N PRO A 28 0.11 -14.35 -2.93
CA PRO A 28 0.06 -13.00 -2.39
C PRO A 28 0.32 -12.03 -3.55
N PRO A 29 -0.50 -10.96 -3.70
CA PRO A 29 -0.33 -10.01 -4.79
C PRO A 29 1.12 -9.53 -4.81
N LEU A 30 1.84 -9.78 -5.91
CA LEU A 30 3.21 -9.32 -6.03
C LEU A 30 3.19 -7.78 -5.93
N ALA A 31 3.95 -7.21 -5.01
CA ALA A 31 4.13 -5.76 -4.99
C ALA A 31 4.91 -5.38 -6.25
N ALA A 32 4.23 -4.76 -7.22
CA ALA A 32 4.87 -4.28 -8.44
C ALA A 32 5.82 -3.13 -8.13
N HIS A 33 5.46 -2.29 -7.14
CA HIS A 33 6.30 -1.19 -6.72
C HIS A 33 6.30 -1.01 -5.19
N GLU A 34 7.47 -0.61 -4.67
CA GLU A 34 7.67 -0.29 -3.26
C GLU A 34 8.41 1.04 -3.08
N PHE A 35 8.02 1.78 -2.05
CA PHE A 35 8.67 3.02 -1.63
C PHE A 35 8.73 3.10 -0.11
N THR A 36 9.86 3.59 0.41
CA THR A 36 10.04 3.85 1.84
C THR A 36 10.49 5.29 2.05
N PHE A 37 9.86 5.98 3.00
CA PHE A 37 10.20 7.32 3.45
C PHE A 37 10.33 7.33 4.97
N ALA A 38 11.52 7.63 5.48
CA ALA A 38 11.75 7.76 6.92
C ALA A 38 12.15 9.20 7.26
N SER A 39 11.59 9.76 8.32
CA SER A 39 11.90 11.12 8.77
C SER A 39 11.56 11.32 10.24
N PRO A 40 12.19 12.30 10.93
CA PRO A 40 11.76 12.73 12.26
C PRO A 40 10.27 13.06 12.30
N ALA A 41 9.57 12.74 13.38
CA ALA A 41 8.12 12.94 13.52
C ALA A 41 7.76 14.41 13.79
N THR A 42 7.88 15.25 12.77
CA THR A 42 7.55 16.68 12.81
C THR A 42 6.34 17.02 11.94
N ARG A 43 5.77 18.22 12.09
CA ARG A 43 4.70 18.69 11.18
C ARG A 43 5.22 18.87 9.74
N LEU A 44 6.46 19.33 9.57
CA LEU A 44 7.09 19.53 8.27
C LEU A 44 7.26 18.21 7.51
N SER A 45 7.74 17.18 8.20
CA SER A 45 7.91 15.85 7.64
C SER A 45 6.59 15.19 7.24
N ALA A 46 5.47 15.53 7.89
CA ALA A 46 4.16 15.06 7.47
C ALA A 46 3.75 15.63 6.09
N SER A 47 3.99 16.93 5.88
CA SER A 47 3.78 17.55 4.57
C SER A 47 4.76 17.02 3.51
N LEU A 48 6.00 16.69 3.90
CA LEU A 48 6.97 16.05 3.00
C LEU A 48 6.55 14.62 2.63
N ALA A 49 6.12 13.82 3.59
CA ALA A 49 5.65 12.44 3.35
C ALA A 49 4.49 12.42 2.36
N ARG A 50 3.51 13.32 2.51
CA ARG A 50 2.39 13.46 1.56
C ARG A 50 2.89 13.79 0.14
N ARG A 51 3.76 14.80 0.00
CA ARG A 51 4.29 15.19 -1.32
C ARG A 51 5.11 14.08 -1.96
N ALA A 52 5.95 13.41 -1.18
CA ALA A 52 6.72 12.26 -1.64
C ALA A 52 5.83 11.11 -2.08
N ALA A 53 4.73 10.84 -1.37
CA ALA A 53 3.77 9.81 -1.75
C ALA A 53 3.09 10.12 -3.09
N VAL A 54 2.64 11.36 -3.31
CA VAL A 54 2.01 11.76 -4.58
C VAL A 54 3.00 11.70 -5.74
N ALA A 55 4.21 12.25 -5.57
CA ALA A 55 5.24 12.17 -6.60
C ALA A 55 5.59 10.72 -6.94
N ARG A 56 5.68 9.85 -5.93
CA ARG A 56 5.97 8.44 -6.13
C ARG A 56 4.85 7.68 -6.83
N LEU A 57 3.60 8.08 -6.61
CA LEU A 57 2.46 7.51 -7.32
C LEU A 57 2.47 7.92 -8.80
N ASP A 58 2.83 9.17 -9.09
CA ASP A 58 3.00 9.65 -10.47
C ASP A 58 4.09 8.84 -11.20
N ASP A 59 5.22 8.57 -10.53
CA ASP A 59 6.28 7.67 -11.03
C ASP A 59 5.80 6.21 -11.25
N TRP A 60 4.67 5.82 -10.66
CA TRP A 60 4.06 4.48 -10.80
C TRP A 60 2.81 4.50 -11.69
N ASP A 61 2.70 5.50 -12.57
CA ASP A 61 1.59 5.68 -13.51
C ASP A 61 0.22 5.91 -12.84
N VAL A 62 0.21 6.43 -11.61
CA VAL A 62 -1.00 6.87 -10.89
C VAL A 62 -1.03 8.40 -10.86
N PRO A 63 -1.79 9.06 -11.75
CA PRO A 63 -1.74 10.51 -11.88
C PRO A 63 -2.17 11.25 -10.60
N PRO A 64 -1.53 12.38 -10.26
CA PRO A 64 -2.00 13.30 -9.24
C PRO A 64 -3.44 13.76 -9.51
N GLY A 65 -4.27 13.82 -8.47
CA GLY A 65 -5.70 14.15 -8.59
C GLY A 65 -6.59 12.99 -9.06
N SER A 66 -6.01 11.80 -9.28
CA SER A 66 -6.82 10.58 -9.37
C SER A 66 -7.41 10.21 -8.00
N PRO A 67 -8.56 9.52 -7.94
CA PRO A 67 -9.17 9.09 -6.68
C PRO A 67 -8.22 8.27 -5.79
N LEU A 68 -7.39 7.43 -6.42
CA LEU A 68 -6.36 6.66 -5.70
C LEU A 68 -5.27 7.57 -5.13
N SER A 69 -4.72 8.48 -5.93
CA SER A 69 -3.71 9.45 -5.47
C SER A 69 -4.24 10.30 -4.31
N ASP A 70 -5.48 10.79 -4.40
CA ASP A 70 -6.08 11.62 -3.37
C ASP A 70 -6.33 10.85 -2.07
N THR A 71 -6.79 9.61 -2.17
CA THR A 71 -6.98 8.72 -1.02
C THR A 71 -5.65 8.46 -0.32
N VAL A 72 -4.60 8.13 -1.06
CA VAL A 72 -3.27 7.89 -0.49
C VAL A 72 -2.71 9.17 0.12
N ALA A 73 -2.86 10.31 -0.54
CA ALA A 73 -2.39 11.59 -0.01
C ALA A 73 -3.07 11.93 1.32
N LEU A 74 -4.37 11.66 1.46
CA LEU A 74 -5.11 11.84 2.72
C LEU A 74 -4.60 10.90 3.80
N LEU A 75 -4.53 9.60 3.52
CA LEU A 75 -4.07 8.59 4.48
C LEU A 75 -2.64 8.87 4.96
N VAL A 76 -1.73 9.22 4.05
CA VAL A 76 -0.35 9.57 4.41
C VAL A 76 -0.31 10.83 5.27
N ALA A 77 -1.11 11.84 4.95
CA ALA A 77 -1.18 13.07 5.75
C ALA A 77 -1.70 12.79 7.17
N GLU A 78 -2.75 11.97 7.30
CA GLU A 78 -3.32 11.60 8.59
C GLU A 78 -2.35 10.78 9.43
N LEU A 79 -1.75 9.74 8.85
CA LEU A 79 -0.79 8.87 9.55
C LEU A 79 0.46 9.64 9.98
N ALA A 80 1.00 10.50 9.12
CA ALA A 80 2.18 11.28 9.46
C ALA A 80 1.86 12.41 10.47
N ALA A 81 0.67 13.00 10.41
CA ALA A 81 0.21 13.95 11.42
C ALA A 81 0.01 13.26 12.79
N ASP A 82 -0.52 12.03 12.79
CA ASP A 82 -0.65 11.21 13.99
C ASP A 82 0.71 10.88 14.60
N ALA A 83 1.66 10.46 13.77
CA ALA A 83 3.05 10.25 14.19
C ALA A 83 3.67 11.54 14.75
N ALA A 84 3.46 12.70 14.12
CA ALA A 84 3.99 13.97 14.59
C ALA A 84 3.33 14.46 15.90
N ARG A 85 2.06 14.13 16.14
CA ARG A 85 1.40 14.42 17.44
C ARG A 85 1.96 13.53 18.55
N GLN A 86 2.09 12.23 18.28
CA GLN A 86 2.61 11.24 19.24
C GLN A 86 4.12 11.40 19.49
N GLY A 87 4.88 11.80 18.46
CA GLY A 87 6.33 12.02 18.50
C GLY A 87 6.76 13.31 19.20
N ARG A 88 5.83 14.21 19.56
CA ARG A 88 6.17 15.41 20.34
C ARG A 88 6.73 15.12 21.73
N ALA A 89 6.57 13.90 22.25
CA ALA A 89 7.09 13.49 23.55
C ALA A 89 8.49 12.83 23.52
N ALA A 90 8.97 12.39 22.36
CA ALA A 90 10.30 11.78 22.21
C ALA A 90 10.76 11.90 20.75
N GLY A 91 11.97 12.40 20.51
CA GLY A 91 12.60 12.61 19.19
C GLY A 91 12.72 11.34 18.34
N ARG A 92 11.58 10.80 17.90
CA ARG A 92 11.45 9.57 17.13
C ARG A 92 11.23 9.90 15.66
N ASN A 93 11.71 8.99 14.84
CA ASN A 93 11.41 8.97 13.42
C ASN A 93 10.10 8.20 13.19
N PHE A 94 9.40 8.50 12.11
CA PHE A 94 8.39 7.64 11.52
C PHE A 94 8.87 7.13 10.17
N GLU A 95 8.35 5.97 9.79
CA GLU A 95 8.60 5.34 8.51
C GLU A 95 7.26 5.15 7.80
N LEU A 96 7.19 5.62 6.57
CA LEU A 96 6.10 5.41 5.63
C LEU A 96 6.58 4.39 4.60
N ARG A 97 5.80 3.32 4.40
CA ARG A 97 5.97 2.38 3.30
C ARG A 97 4.75 2.41 2.41
N LEU A 98 4.94 2.55 1.11
CA LEU A 98 3.90 2.42 0.09
C LEU A 98 4.20 1.17 -0.73
N LEU A 99 3.18 0.34 -0.90
CA LEU A 99 3.22 -0.86 -1.71
C LEU A 99 2.12 -0.75 -2.75
N LEU A 100 2.48 -0.83 -4.03
CA LEU A 100 1.53 -0.91 -5.12
C LEU A 100 1.48 -2.34 -5.62
N HIS A 101 0.38 -3.02 -5.35
CA HIS A 101 0.16 -4.37 -5.84
C HIS A 101 -0.51 -4.34 -7.20
N THR A 102 0.03 -5.10 -8.15
CA THR A 102 -0.73 -5.51 -9.33
C THR A 102 -1.58 -6.69 -8.91
N HIS A 103 -2.90 -6.52 -8.94
CA HIS A 103 -3.78 -7.66 -8.79
C HIS A 103 -3.83 -8.35 -10.16
N PRO A 104 -3.29 -9.57 -10.33
CA PRO A 104 -3.51 -10.29 -11.56
C PRO A 104 -5.03 -10.44 -11.73
N ARG A 105 -5.56 -10.00 -12.87
CA ARG A 105 -6.94 -10.30 -13.23
C ARG A 105 -7.07 -11.82 -13.22
N PRO A 106 -7.96 -12.43 -12.42
CA PRO A 106 -8.22 -13.85 -12.59
C PRO A 106 -8.69 -14.04 -14.03
N VAL A 107 -7.86 -14.68 -14.85
CA VAL A 107 -8.30 -15.20 -16.15
C VAL A 107 -9.43 -16.14 -15.78
N ALA A 108 -10.65 -15.78 -16.16
CA ALA A 108 -11.76 -16.72 -16.11
C ALA A 108 -11.28 -17.96 -16.88
N GLU A 109 -11.12 -19.08 -16.19
CA GLU A 109 -10.85 -20.36 -16.85
C GLU A 109 -11.89 -20.51 -17.96
N PRO A 110 -11.50 -20.90 -19.19
CA PRO A 110 -12.48 -21.18 -20.22
C PRO A 110 -13.36 -22.32 -19.70
N THR A 111 -14.56 -21.98 -19.25
CA THR A 111 -15.58 -22.95 -18.87
C THR A 111 -15.85 -23.74 -20.13
N THR A 112 -15.26 -24.93 -20.23
CA THR A 112 -15.61 -25.90 -21.25
C THR A 112 -17.04 -26.31 -20.94
N VAL A 113 -18.00 -25.59 -21.52
CA VAL A 113 -19.37 -26.06 -21.64
C VAL A 113 -19.29 -27.30 -22.52
N ALA A 114 -19.35 -28.47 -21.88
CA ALA A 114 -19.57 -29.73 -22.56
C ALA A 114 -20.94 -29.61 -23.23
N SER A 115 -20.94 -29.41 -24.55
CA SER A 115 -22.12 -29.52 -25.40
C SER A 115 -22.68 -30.93 -25.27
N SER A 116 -23.78 -31.10 -24.54
CA SER A 116 -24.58 -32.31 -24.65
C SER A 116 -25.44 -32.19 -25.90
N ARG A 117 -25.15 -33.03 -26.91
CA ARG A 117 -26.11 -33.34 -27.96
C ARG A 117 -27.22 -34.17 -27.35
N ARG A 118 -28.47 -33.80 -27.61
CA ARG A 118 -29.59 -34.74 -27.67
C ARG A 118 -30.63 -34.26 -28.66
#